data_AF-A0A6C0EZB9-F1
#
_entry.id   AF-A0A6C0EZB9-F1
#
_cell.length_a   1.000
_cell.length_b   1.000
_cell.length_c   1.000
_cell.angle_alpha   90.00
_cell.angle_beta   90.00
_cell.angle_gamma   90.00
#
_symmetry.space_group_name_H-M   'P 1'
#
loop_
_entity.id
_entity.type
_entity.pdbx_description
1 polymer ?
#
loop_
_entity_poly.entity_id
_entity_poly.type
_entity_poly.pdbx_seq_one_letter_code
_entity_poly.pdbx_strand_id
1 'polypeptide(L)'
;MSNSYQFSTFKQLIDATDASGLNKELKKTKLSQANLQEILNYASLMGDCQAIRIILLCGAKATKKAIDLATKPSNNTGEGGHTMAGLYIKSILNHDIDAKLTFAQIKIVPL
;
A
#
# COMPACT_ATOMS: atom_id res chain seq x y z
N MET A 1 11.92 -13.63 18.90
CA MET A 1 12.85 -13.17 17.84
C MET A 1 12.11 -13.02 16.49
N SER A 2 10.90 -12.43 16.44
CA SER A 2 9.94 -12.84 15.38
C SER A 2 9.32 -11.73 14.53
N ASN A 3 9.43 -10.44 14.89
CA ASN A 3 8.83 -9.36 14.09
C ASN A 3 9.73 -8.85 12.96
N SER A 4 11.05 -8.78 13.18
CA SER A 4 11.98 -8.17 12.20
C SER A 4 12.13 -9.00 10.92
N TYR A 5 12.11 -10.34 11.04
CA TYR A 5 12.25 -11.25 9.89
C TYR A 5 11.01 -11.24 8.98
N GLN A 6 9.81 -11.14 9.57
CA GLN A 6 8.57 -11.06 8.80
C GLN A 6 8.49 -9.73 8.03
N PHE A 7 8.91 -8.63 8.66
CA PHE A 7 8.92 -7.33 7.98
C PHE A 7 9.89 -7.28 6.79
N SER A 8 11.05 -7.96 6.87
CA SER A 8 11.97 -8.05 5.73
C SER A 8 11.37 -8.78 4.52
N THR A 9 10.60 -9.84 4.74
CA THR A 9 9.94 -10.58 3.64
C THR A 9 8.91 -9.70 2.93
N PHE A 10 8.10 -8.94 3.66
CA PHE A 10 7.12 -8.04 3.04
C PHE A 10 7.79 -6.93 2.23
N LYS A 11 8.91 -6.36 2.72
CA LYS A 11 9.69 -5.38 1.95
C LYS A 11 10.21 -5.96 0.65
N GLN A 12 10.82 -7.14 0.69
CA GLN A 12 11.33 -7.81 -0.51
C GLN A 12 10.23 -8.04 -1.55
N LEU A 13 9.03 -8.44 -1.12
CA LEU A 13 7.89 -8.64 -2.01
C LEU A 13 7.40 -7.31 -2.63
N ILE A 14 7.42 -6.22 -1.86
CA ILE A 14 7.06 -4.87 -2.35
C ILE A 14 8.14 -4.36 -3.32
N ASP A 15 9.41 -4.49 -2.97
CA ASP A 15 10.54 -4.05 -3.82
C ASP A 15 10.56 -4.82 -5.15
N ALA A 16 10.18 -6.11 -5.12
CA ALA A 16 10.03 -6.95 -6.31
C ALA A 16 8.71 -6.73 -7.07
N THR A 17 7.81 -5.87 -6.59
CA THR A 17 6.45 -5.67 -7.12
C THR A 17 5.62 -6.96 -7.19
N ASP A 18 5.92 -7.95 -6.33
CA ASP A 18 5.23 -9.24 -6.27
C ASP A 18 3.96 -9.14 -5.40
N ALA A 19 2.93 -8.54 -5.98
CA ALA A 19 1.61 -8.43 -5.36
C ALA A 19 0.98 -9.80 -5.04
N SER A 20 1.28 -10.84 -5.82
CA SER A 20 0.72 -12.18 -5.61
C SER A 20 1.35 -12.84 -4.37
N GLY A 21 2.68 -12.79 -4.27
CA GLY A 21 3.42 -13.24 -3.10
C GLY A 21 3.04 -12.47 -1.84
N LEU A 22 2.94 -11.14 -1.93
CA LEU A 22 2.50 -10.28 -0.83
C LEU A 22 1.13 -10.69 -0.28
N ASN A 23 0.14 -10.88 -1.15
CA ASN A 23 -1.21 -11.29 -0.75
C ASN A 23 -1.22 -12.67 -0.09
N LYS A 24 -0.43 -13.62 -0.61
CA LYS A 24 -0.29 -14.96 0.00
C LYS A 24 0.33 -14.86 1.39
N GLU A 25 1.38 -14.07 1.54
CA GLU A 25 2.11 -13.96 2.81
C GLU A 25 1.30 -13.24 3.90
N LEU A 26 0.60 -12.17 3.52
CA LEU A 26 -0.30 -11.43 4.43
C LEU A 26 -1.50 -12.28 4.88
N LYS A 27 -2.01 -13.19 4.04
CA LYS A 27 -3.09 -14.10 4.42
C LYS A 27 -2.64 -15.23 5.34
N LYS A 28 -1.39 -15.70 5.18
CA LYS A 28 -0.80 -16.73 6.05
C LYS A 28 -0.44 -16.16 7.42
N THR A 29 -0.02 -14.89 7.47
CA THR A 29 0.50 -14.27 8.68
C THR A 29 -0.56 -13.41 9.36
N LYS A 30 -0.95 -13.78 10.58
CA LYS A 30 -1.80 -12.91 11.41
C LYS A 30 -0.99 -11.73 11.94
N LEU A 31 -1.05 -10.60 11.24
CA LEU A 31 -0.36 -9.38 11.63
C LEU A 31 -1.22 -8.50 12.55
N SER A 32 -0.55 -7.79 13.45
CA SER A 32 -1.18 -6.72 14.22
C SER A 32 -1.45 -5.51 13.33
N GLN A 33 -2.35 -4.64 13.77
CA GLN A 33 -2.62 -3.38 13.06
C GLN A 33 -1.37 -2.52 12.92
N ALA A 34 -0.48 -2.51 13.92
CA ALA A 34 0.76 -1.75 13.87
C ALA A 34 1.69 -2.27 12.75
N ASN A 35 1.83 -3.59 12.63
CA ASN A 35 2.65 -4.20 11.59
C ASN A 35 2.05 -3.95 10.20
N LEU A 36 0.73 -4.10 10.04
CA LEU A 36 0.03 -3.78 8.80
C LEU A 36 0.23 -2.30 8.40
N GLN A 37 0.18 -1.39 9.36
CA GLN A 37 0.42 0.03 9.12
C GLN A 37 1.86 0.31 8.71
N GLU A 38 2.83 -0.40 9.30
CA GLU A 38 4.25 -0.28 8.93
C GLU A 38 4.49 -0.72 7.49
N ILE A 39 3.90 -1.86 7.09
CA ILE A 39 3.99 -2.39 5.72
C ILE A 39 3.29 -1.44 4.74
N LEU A 40 2.12 -0.89 5.11
CA LEU A 40 1.40 0.09 4.30
C LEU A 40 2.25 1.36 4.07
N ASN A 41 2.89 1.87 5.12
CA ASN A 41 3.75 3.05 5.01
C ASN A 41 4.92 2.78 4.07
N TYR A 42 5.51 1.58 4.12
CA TYR A 42 6.58 1.19 3.21
C TYR A 42 6.09 1.08 1.76
N ALA A 43 4.97 0.39 1.52
CA ALA A 43 4.37 0.32 0.18
C ALA A 43 4.01 1.70 -0.37
N SER A 44 3.56 2.61 0.51
CA SER A 44 3.31 4.02 0.19
C SER A 44 4.59 4.74 -0.23
N LEU A 45 5.67 4.58 0.53
CA LEU A 45 6.99 5.13 0.20
C LEU A 45 7.55 4.60 -1.12
N MET A 46 7.18 3.39 -1.53
CA MET A 46 7.57 2.80 -2.81
C MET A 46 6.63 3.20 -3.96
N GLY A 47 5.49 3.82 -3.67
CA GLY A 47 4.46 4.14 -4.67
C GLY A 47 3.76 2.90 -5.25
N ASP A 48 3.85 1.73 -4.58
CA ASP A 48 3.28 0.49 -5.08
C ASP A 48 1.77 0.42 -4.79
N CYS A 49 1.01 0.91 -5.77
CA CYS A 49 -0.45 0.92 -5.79
C CYS A 49 -1.09 -0.45 -5.52
N GLN A 50 -0.52 -1.54 -6.05
CA GLN A 50 -1.09 -2.88 -5.89
C GLN A 50 -0.83 -3.41 -4.48
N ALA A 51 0.39 -3.22 -3.97
CA ALA A 51 0.71 -3.57 -2.60
C ALA A 51 -0.16 -2.81 -1.60
N ILE A 52 -0.28 -1.49 -1.75
CA ILE A 52 -1.14 -0.62 -0.91
C ILE A 52 -2.56 -1.18 -0.85
N ARG A 53 -3.15 -1.51 -2.01
CA ARG A 53 -4.48 -2.10 -2.09
C ARG A 53 -4.59 -3.40 -1.30
N ILE A 54 -3.66 -4.33 -1.50
CA ILE A 54 -3.67 -5.63 -0.81
C ILE A 54 -3.56 -5.42 0.71
N ILE A 55 -2.66 -4.55 1.16
CA ILE A 55 -2.43 -4.29 2.58
C ILE A 55 -3.68 -3.67 3.23
N LEU A 56 -4.36 -2.75 2.54
CA LEU A 56 -5.64 -2.19 2.99
C LEU A 56 -6.74 -3.28 3.06
N LEU A 57 -6.79 -4.19 2.09
CA LEU A 57 -7.72 -5.34 2.11
C LEU A 57 -7.44 -6.32 3.26
N CYS A 58 -6.20 -6.39 3.73
CA CYS A 58 -5.81 -7.15 4.91
C CYS A 58 -6.11 -6.43 6.24
N GLY A 59 -6.75 -5.25 6.20
CA GLY A 59 -7.23 -4.54 7.38
C GLY A 59 -6.35 -3.35 7.81
N ALA A 60 -5.29 -3.03 7.07
CA ALA A 60 -4.56 -1.79 7.33
C ALA A 60 -5.51 -0.59 7.18
N LYS A 61 -5.27 0.46 7.98
CA LYS A 61 -6.05 1.69 7.91
C LYS A 61 -5.38 2.64 6.95
N ALA A 62 -6.17 3.27 6.07
CA ALA A 62 -5.70 4.45 5.37
C ALA A 62 -5.40 5.53 6.43
N THR A 63 -4.24 6.19 6.31
CA THR A 63 -3.84 7.25 7.24
C THR A 63 -3.21 8.41 6.49
N LYS A 64 -3.27 9.61 7.08
CA LYS A 64 -2.59 10.79 6.53
C LYS A 64 -1.10 10.54 6.28
N LYS A 65 -0.43 9.82 7.19
CA LYS A 65 0.98 9.44 7.03
C LYS A 65 1.23 8.60 5.77
N ALA A 66 0.37 7.62 5.50
CA ALA A 66 0.48 6.80 4.29
C ALA A 66 0.26 7.64 3.02
N ILE A 67 -0.67 8.59 3.05
CA ILE A 67 -0.88 9.56 1.96
C ILE A 67 0.38 10.39 1.75
N ASP A 68 0.91 11.01 2.81
CA ASP A 68 2.09 11.88 2.73
C ASP A 68 3.31 11.15 2.16
N LEU A 69 3.47 9.87 2.51
CA LEU A 69 4.53 9.02 1.99
C LEU A 69 4.32 8.69 0.51
N ALA A 70 3.09 8.36 0.11
CA ALA A 70 2.78 8.07 -1.28
C ALA A 70 2.84 9.30 -2.19
N THR A 71 2.61 10.51 -1.67
CA THR A 71 2.70 11.75 -2.45
C THR A 71 4.11 12.35 -2.51
N LYS A 72 5.10 11.76 -1.83
CA LYS A 72 6.49 12.21 -1.86
C LYS A 72 7.26 11.38 -2.89
N PRO A 73 7.60 11.94 -4.06
CA PRO A 73 8.38 11.21 -5.05
C PRO A 73 9.70 10.76 -4.43
N SER A 74 10.03 9.47 -4.57
CA SER A 74 11.40 9.01 -4.34
C SER A 74 12.22 9.25 -5.61
N ASN A 75 13.49 9.63 -5.47
CA ASN A 75 14.40 9.91 -6.60
C ASN A 75 14.57 8.72 -7.58
N ASN A 76 14.08 7.51 -7.22
CA ASN A 76 14.29 6.27 -7.95
C ASN A 76 13.02 5.69 -8.60
N THR A 77 11.89 6.39 -8.55
CA THR A 77 10.59 5.87 -9.04
C THR A 77 9.80 6.99 -9.71
N GLY A 78 9.26 6.73 -10.91
CA GLY A 78 8.53 7.74 -11.69
C GLY A 78 7.36 8.39 -10.92
N GLU A 79 7.19 9.69 -11.11
CA GLU A 79 6.26 10.56 -10.34
C GLU A 79 4.77 10.15 -10.44
N GLY A 80 4.38 9.47 -11.53
CA GLY A 80 3.00 9.05 -11.77
C GLY A 80 2.48 7.98 -10.80
N GLY A 81 3.32 7.01 -10.40
CA GLY A 81 2.90 5.92 -9.50
C GLY A 81 2.64 6.40 -8.07
N HIS A 82 3.46 7.34 -7.60
CA HIS A 82 3.35 7.98 -6.29
C HIS A 82 2.07 8.81 -6.16
N THR A 83 1.83 9.69 -7.13
CA THR A 83 0.62 10.52 -7.15
C THR A 83 -0.66 9.68 -7.13
N MET A 84 -0.67 8.55 -7.86
CA MET A 84 -1.79 7.62 -7.87
C MET A 84 -1.97 6.86 -6.57
N ALA A 85 -0.89 6.39 -5.97
CA ALA A 85 -0.91 5.77 -4.65
C ALA A 85 -1.50 6.71 -3.59
N GLY A 86 -1.07 7.98 -3.58
CA GLY A 86 -1.55 8.99 -2.65
C GLY A 86 -3.04 9.29 -2.81
N LEU A 87 -3.49 9.49 -4.05
CA LEU A 87 -4.90 9.72 -4.36
C LEU A 87 -5.79 8.53 -3.99
N TYR A 88 -5.30 7.31 -4.19
CA TYR A 88 -6.03 6.09 -3.82
C TYR A 88 -6.20 5.97 -2.30
N ILE A 89 -5.13 6.13 -1.52
CA ILE A 89 -5.20 6.08 -0.06
C ILE A 89 -6.12 7.20 0.46
N LYS A 90 -6.01 8.41 -0.10
CA LYS A 90 -6.86 9.54 0.25
C LYS A 90 -8.34 9.26 -0.02
N SER A 91 -8.66 8.70 -1.17
CA SER A 91 -10.03 8.35 -1.55
C SER A 91 -10.61 7.28 -0.62
N ILE A 92 -9.82 6.28 -0.22
CA ILE A 92 -10.26 5.29 0.78
C ILE A 92 -10.45 5.92 2.16
N LEU A 93 -9.52 6.78 2.58
CA LEU A 93 -9.59 7.49 3.87
C LEU A 93 -10.86 8.36 3.97
N ASN A 94 -11.21 9.01 2.87
CA ASN A 94 -12.40 9.86 2.77
C ASN A 94 -13.69 9.08 2.52
N HIS A 95 -13.61 7.75 2.39
CA HIS A 95 -14.75 6.88 2.01
C HIS A 95 -15.33 7.16 0.61
N ASP A 96 -14.55 7.78 -0.28
CA ASP A 96 -14.94 8.04 -1.66
C ASP A 96 -14.96 6.74 -2.50
N ILE A 97 -14.11 5.76 -2.14
CA ILE A 97 -14.00 4.45 -2.80
C ILE A 97 -13.83 3.31 -1.79
N ASP A 98 -14.25 2.09 -2.17
CA ASP A 98 -13.94 0.86 -1.42
C ASP A 98 -12.55 0.33 -1.84
N ALA A 99 -11.73 -0.08 -0.86
CA ALA A 99 -10.42 -0.70 -1.07
C ALA A 99 -10.45 -2.00 -1.91
N LYS A 100 -11.63 -2.60 -2.09
CA LYS A 100 -11.86 -3.73 -3.00
C LYS A 100 -11.76 -3.34 -4.46
N LEU A 101 -11.98 -2.08 -4.82
CA LEU A 101 -11.86 -1.61 -6.19
C LEU A 101 -10.38 -1.60 -6.61
N THR A 102 -10.09 -2.13 -7.79
CA THR A 102 -8.77 -1.99 -8.42
C THR A 102 -8.67 -0.62 -9.11
N PHE A 103 -7.46 -0.13 -9.34
CA PHE A 103 -7.25 1.10 -10.10
C PHE A 103 -7.92 1.09 -11.47
N ALA A 104 -7.93 -0.04 -12.17
CA ALA A 104 -8.63 -0.20 -13.45
C ALA A 104 -10.17 -0.04 -13.34
N GLN A 105 -10.74 -0.27 -12.16
CA GLN A 105 -12.17 -0.10 -11.90
C GLN A 105 -12.51 1.31 -11.39
N ILE A 106 -11.52 2.06 -10.91
CA ILE A 106 -11.70 3.44 -10.47
C ILE A 106 -11.69 4.32 -11.71
N LYS A 107 -12.85 4.85 -12.09
CA LYS A 107 -12.91 5.94 -13.06
C LYS A 107 -12.36 7.19 -12.37
N ILE A 108 -11.06 7.42 -12.52
CA ILE A 108 -10.46 8.69 -12.14
C ILE A 108 -11.01 9.71 -13.12
N VAL A 109 -11.95 10.55 -12.66
CA VAL A 109 -12.32 11.75 -13.41
C VAL A 109 -11.15 12.70 -13.23
N PRO A 110 -10.41 13.06 -14.30
CA PRO A 110 -9.39 14.09 -14.18
C PRO A 110 -10.09 15.38 -13.71
N LEU A 111 -9.54 15.99 -12.65
CA LEU A 111 -9.91 17.33 -12.20
C LEU A 111 -9.59 18.36 -13.29
#